data_AF-A0A955UGM7-F1
#
_entry.id   AF-A0A955UGM7-F1
#
_cell.length_a   1.000
_cell.length_b   1.000
_cell.length_c   1.000
_cell.angle_alpha   90.00
_cell.angle_beta   90.00
_cell.angle_gamma   90.00
#
_symmetry.space_group_name_H-M   'P 1'
#
loop_
_entity.id
_entity.type
_entity.pdbx_description
1 polymer ?
#
loop_
_entity_poly.entity_id
_entity_poly.type
_entity_poly.pdbx_seq_one_letter_code
_entity_poly.pdbx_strand_id
1 'polypeptide(L)'
;MPRSDRVTVSLFPFMSVLACTIGVLMLLLAAISVRAVGSQAALEEAVARTRLASAEARQQAAQDEAVLVRAESAWAALDEQLAARGWPTGWSAASIERELARLEADERAASRLARTQQALRRLERERGEVETTLAVLESRRETLPILIDPTGLSRRQKPFFVECDGGGITAHRATDDFQHFVPLEALSNGGDYGRYLRRVAALPGALVVLLVRPDGVATARRAEAIAREAGVRVARLPLPGTGPLDWALVRRAEGA
;
A
#
# COMPACT_ATOMS: atom_id res chain seq x y z
N MET A 1 -20.66 125.17 88.69
CA MET A 1 -19.96 124.21 87.80
C MET A 1 -19.97 122.86 88.53
N PRO A 2 -20.25 121.69 87.93
CA PRO A 2 -19.79 121.22 86.61
C PRO A 2 -20.87 120.49 85.76
N ARG A 3 -20.39 119.73 84.75
CA ARG A 3 -20.95 119.31 83.46
C ARG A 3 -22.00 118.18 83.46
N SER A 4 -22.80 118.17 82.40
CA SER A 4 -23.72 117.12 81.95
C SER A 4 -23.01 115.93 81.27
N ASP A 5 -23.22 114.71 81.75
CA ASP A 5 -22.86 113.47 81.04
C ASP A 5 -24.13 112.78 80.51
N ARG A 6 -24.38 112.92 79.19
CA ARG A 6 -25.36 112.08 78.47
C ARG A 6 -24.62 110.81 78.03
N VAL A 7 -24.90 109.68 78.68
CA VAL A 7 -24.42 108.36 78.25
C VAL A 7 -25.12 107.98 76.94
N THR A 8 -24.45 108.18 75.81
CA THR A 8 -24.86 107.66 74.51
C THR A 8 -24.47 106.18 74.43
N VAL A 9 -25.41 105.28 74.69
CA VAL A 9 -25.20 103.85 74.45
C VAL A 9 -25.05 103.66 72.95
N SER A 10 -23.82 103.39 72.52
CA SER A 10 -23.48 103.09 71.14
C SER A 10 -24.16 101.79 70.71
N LEU A 11 -25.09 101.86 69.76
CA LEU A 11 -25.68 100.68 69.09
C LEU A 11 -24.67 99.94 68.17
N PHE A 12 -23.48 100.50 67.99
CA PHE A 12 -22.46 100.01 67.05
C PHE A 12 -21.87 98.62 67.40
N PRO A 13 -21.56 98.27 68.67
CA PRO A 13 -21.01 96.97 69.03
C PRO A 13 -22.04 95.83 68.92
N PHE A 14 -23.30 96.08 69.29
CA PHE A 14 -24.36 95.06 69.23
C PHE A 14 -24.71 94.70 67.79
N MET A 15 -24.84 95.71 66.91
CA MET A 15 -25.07 95.49 65.49
C MET A 15 -23.91 94.75 64.81
N SER A 16 -22.67 94.94 65.26
CA SER A 16 -21.49 94.25 64.70
C SER A 16 -21.45 92.76 65.06
N VAL A 17 -21.77 92.40 66.31
CA VAL A 17 -21.84 90.99 66.74
C VAL A 17 -23.03 90.28 66.08
N LEU A 18 -24.18 90.96 65.96
CA LEU A 18 -25.37 90.40 65.32
C LEU A 18 -25.16 90.20 63.80
N ALA A 19 -24.53 91.16 63.12
CA ALA A 19 -24.13 91.00 61.72
C ALA A 19 -23.11 89.87 61.52
N CYS A 20 -22.13 89.74 62.42
CA CYS A 20 -21.13 88.68 62.36
C CYS A 20 -21.75 87.29 62.55
N THR A 21 -22.61 87.11 63.56
CA THR A 21 -23.26 85.83 63.84
C THR A 21 -24.23 85.41 62.73
N ILE A 22 -25.01 86.35 62.18
CA ILE A 22 -25.88 86.08 61.02
C ILE A 22 -25.03 85.70 59.79
N GLY A 23 -23.91 86.38 59.54
CA GLY A 23 -23.00 86.07 58.45
C GLY A 23 -22.41 84.65 58.54
N VAL A 24 -21.96 84.25 59.74
CA VAL A 24 -21.40 82.91 59.98
C VAL A 24 -22.49 81.82 59.85
N LEU A 25 -23.70 82.07 60.37
CA LEU A 25 -24.84 81.15 60.20
C LEU A 25 -25.25 80.98 58.74
N MET A 26 -25.29 82.07 57.97
CA MET A 26 -25.55 82.03 56.53
C MET A 26 -24.49 81.22 55.78
N LEU A 27 -23.20 81.39 56.11
CA LEU A 27 -22.12 80.61 55.51
C LEU A 27 -22.22 79.11 55.84
N LEU A 28 -22.55 78.76 57.09
CA LEU A 28 -22.76 77.37 57.48
C LEU A 28 -23.95 76.74 56.77
N LEU A 29 -25.09 77.45 56.69
CA LEU A 29 -26.27 76.98 56.00
C LEU A 29 -26.02 76.80 54.50
N ALA A 30 -25.29 77.74 53.88
CA ALA A 30 -24.88 77.65 52.48
C ALA A 30 -23.96 76.43 52.24
N ALA A 31 -22.97 76.20 53.10
CA ALA A 31 -22.06 75.06 52.98
C ALA A 31 -22.77 73.71 53.13
N ILE A 32 -23.73 73.59 54.06
CA ILE A 32 -24.53 72.38 54.25
C ILE A 32 -25.46 72.16 53.05
N SER A 33 -26.10 73.22 52.54
CA SER A 33 -26.99 73.13 51.38
C SER A 33 -26.24 72.71 50.11
N VAL A 34 -25.03 73.25 49.88
CA VAL A 34 -24.18 72.87 48.74
C VAL A 34 -23.76 71.39 48.83
N ARG A 35 -23.43 70.88 50.03
CA ARG A 35 -23.08 69.47 50.23
C ARG A 35 -24.29 68.54 50.08
N ALA A 36 -25.45 68.92 50.60
CA ALA A 36 -26.68 68.14 50.49
C ALA A 36 -27.10 68.00 49.01
N VAL A 37 -27.11 69.11 48.27
CA VAL A 37 -27.42 69.13 46.83
C VAL A 37 -26.40 68.32 46.03
N GLY A 38 -25.11 68.43 46.34
CA GLY A 38 -24.07 67.62 45.69
C GLY A 38 -24.21 66.12 45.95
N SER A 39 -24.60 65.73 47.18
CA SER A 39 -24.79 64.31 47.54
C SER A 39 -26.02 63.68 46.90
N GLN A 40 -27.12 64.44 46.77
CA GLN A 40 -28.33 63.97 46.09
C GLN A 40 -28.10 63.84 44.58
N ALA A 41 -27.43 64.83 43.96
CA ALA A 41 -27.07 64.75 42.55
C ALA A 41 -26.16 63.55 42.24
N ALA A 42 -25.16 63.28 43.09
CA ALA A 42 -24.27 62.13 42.91
C ALA A 42 -25.00 60.77 43.06
N LEU A 43 -25.95 60.68 43.99
CA LEU A 43 -26.76 59.46 44.18
C LEU A 43 -27.70 59.23 42.99
N GLU A 44 -28.38 60.27 42.51
CA GLU A 44 -29.25 60.19 41.33
C GLU A 44 -28.48 59.79 40.08
N GLU A 45 -27.28 60.34 39.89
CA GLU A 45 -26.42 59.98 38.77
C GLU A 45 -25.95 58.52 38.86
N ALA A 46 -25.55 58.03 40.04
CA ALA A 46 -25.18 56.63 40.24
C ALA A 46 -26.34 55.66 39.96
N VAL A 47 -27.56 56.01 40.39
CA VAL A 47 -28.77 55.24 40.08
C VAL A 47 -29.09 55.26 38.59
N ALA A 48 -28.98 56.43 37.93
CA ALA A 48 -29.20 56.56 36.50
C ALA A 48 -28.20 55.71 35.68
N ARG A 49 -26.90 55.79 36.01
CA ARG A 49 -25.86 54.95 35.36
C ARG A 49 -26.13 53.46 35.55
N THR A 50 -26.49 53.03 36.76
CA THR A 50 -26.80 51.62 37.05
C THR A 50 -28.02 51.14 36.28
N ARG A 51 -29.06 51.98 36.16
CA ARG A 51 -30.26 51.66 35.37
C ARG A 51 -29.93 51.52 33.88
N LEU A 52 -29.17 52.45 33.32
CA LEU A 52 -28.73 52.38 31.92
C LEU A 52 -27.91 51.12 31.64
N ALA A 53 -26.89 50.83 32.47
CA ALA A 53 -26.10 49.62 32.36
C ALA A 53 -26.94 48.34 32.46
N SER A 54 -27.94 48.31 33.35
CA SER A 54 -28.86 47.17 33.47
C SER A 54 -29.80 47.02 32.27
N ALA A 55 -30.18 48.12 31.62
CA ALA A 55 -31.01 48.11 30.43
C ALA A 55 -30.22 47.61 29.22
N GLU A 56 -28.97 48.08 29.05
CA GLU A 56 -28.03 47.61 28.03
C GLU A 56 -27.73 46.11 28.20
N ALA A 57 -27.46 45.65 29.42
CA ALA A 57 -27.21 44.25 29.70
C ALA A 57 -28.43 43.36 29.37
N ARG A 58 -29.64 43.82 29.68
CA ARG A 58 -30.88 43.10 29.30
C ARG A 58 -31.09 43.07 27.80
N GLN A 59 -30.80 44.17 27.10
CA GLN A 59 -30.90 44.24 25.65
C GLN A 59 -29.89 43.30 25.00
N GLN A 60 -28.65 43.25 25.49
CA GLN A 60 -27.64 42.34 25.00
C GLN A 60 -28.03 40.87 25.24
N ALA A 61 -28.51 40.53 26.44
CA ALA A 61 -28.98 39.19 26.73
C ALA A 61 -30.15 38.76 25.82
N ALA A 62 -31.09 39.67 25.55
CA ALA A 62 -32.19 39.40 24.61
C ALA A 62 -31.71 39.22 23.16
N GLN A 63 -30.67 39.93 22.74
CA GLN A 63 -30.05 39.74 21.43
C GLN A 63 -29.33 38.39 21.35
N ASP A 64 -28.56 38.03 22.37
CA ASP A 64 -27.83 36.77 22.44
C ASP A 64 -28.79 35.58 22.46
N GLU A 65 -29.87 35.66 23.23
CA GLU A 65 -30.94 34.65 23.26
C GLU A 65 -31.61 34.50 21.87
N ALA A 66 -31.89 35.61 21.18
CA ALA A 66 -32.44 35.56 19.83
C ALA A 66 -31.46 34.91 18.82
N VAL A 67 -30.15 35.10 18.99
CA VAL A 67 -29.13 34.45 18.16
C VAL A 67 -29.08 32.94 18.44
N LEU A 68 -29.13 32.54 19.72
CA LEU A 68 -29.15 31.12 20.11
C LEU A 68 -30.37 30.40 19.54
N VAL A 69 -31.56 30.97 19.69
CA VAL A 69 -32.80 30.38 19.14
C VAL A 69 -32.71 30.23 17.62
N ARG A 70 -32.16 31.22 16.91
CA ARG A 70 -31.94 31.12 15.45
C ARG A 70 -30.95 30.01 15.11
N ALA A 71 -29.84 29.91 15.83
CA ALA A 71 -28.84 28.86 15.61
C ALA A 71 -29.45 27.47 15.85
N GLU A 72 -30.17 27.26 16.95
CA GLU A 72 -30.86 26.00 17.25
C GLU A 72 -31.87 25.62 16.17
N SER A 73 -32.67 26.58 15.69
CA SER A 73 -33.63 26.33 14.61
C SER A 73 -32.95 25.94 13.28
N ALA A 74 -31.80 26.55 12.97
CA ALA A 74 -31.02 26.23 11.78
C ALA A 74 -30.41 24.82 11.88
N TRP A 75 -29.91 24.44 13.06
CA TRP A 75 -29.41 23.09 13.30
C TRP A 75 -30.52 22.03 13.20
N ALA A 76 -31.69 22.28 13.79
CA ALA A 76 -32.83 21.39 13.69
C ALA A 76 -33.29 21.17 12.23
N ALA A 77 -33.33 22.25 11.44
CA ALA A 77 -33.66 22.16 10.01
C ALA A 77 -32.62 21.36 9.20
N LEU A 78 -31.34 21.47 9.55
CA LEU A 78 -30.28 20.67 8.92
C LEU A 78 -30.42 19.18 9.26
N ASP A 79 -30.66 18.86 10.54
CA ASP A 79 -30.92 17.48 10.97
C ASP A 79 -32.13 16.88 10.24
N GLU A 80 -33.22 17.64 10.08
CA GLU A 80 -34.39 17.19 9.33
C GLU A 80 -34.06 16.89 7.86
N GLN A 81 -33.24 17.73 7.21
CA GLN A 81 -32.78 17.49 5.84
C GLN A 81 -31.88 16.25 5.72
N LEU A 82 -31.04 15.98 6.71
CA LEU A 82 -30.20 14.79 6.76
C LEU A 82 -31.05 13.53 6.99
N ALA A 83 -32.02 13.58 7.91
CA ALA A 83 -32.98 12.52 8.15
C ALA A 83 -33.78 12.16 6.89
N ALA A 84 -34.25 13.17 6.16
CA ALA A 84 -34.98 12.98 4.90
C ALA A 84 -34.13 12.27 3.82
N ARG A 85 -32.81 12.39 3.89
CA ARG A 85 -31.85 11.69 3.01
C ARG A 85 -31.42 10.33 3.56
N GLY A 86 -32.00 9.88 4.67
CA GLY A 86 -31.66 8.61 5.32
C GLY A 86 -30.35 8.63 6.12
N TRP A 87 -29.79 9.81 6.37
CA TRP A 87 -28.62 9.96 7.23
C TRP A 87 -29.06 10.06 8.69
N PRO A 88 -28.34 9.47 9.65
CA PRO A 88 -28.74 9.55 11.04
C PRO A 88 -28.54 10.98 11.57
N THR A 89 -29.52 11.48 12.33
CA THR A 89 -29.50 12.82 12.94
C THR A 89 -28.60 12.88 14.16
N GLY A 90 -28.12 14.07 14.52
CA GLY A 90 -27.35 14.28 15.75
C GLY A 90 -25.92 13.72 15.70
N TRP A 91 -25.33 13.65 14.51
CA TRP A 91 -23.93 13.28 14.37
C TRP A 91 -23.02 14.34 14.97
N SER A 92 -22.08 13.91 15.82
CA SER A 92 -20.96 14.79 16.19
C SER A 92 -20.07 15.04 14.98
N ALA A 93 -19.39 16.19 14.95
CA ALA A 93 -18.39 16.50 13.92
C ALA A 93 -17.38 15.34 13.72
N ALA A 94 -16.93 14.74 14.83
CA ALA A 94 -16.04 13.57 14.81
C ALA A 94 -16.66 12.30 14.17
N SER A 95 -17.98 12.18 14.14
CA SER A 95 -18.66 11.05 13.47
C SER A 95 -18.77 11.29 11.97
N ILE A 96 -19.01 12.54 11.55
CA ILE A 96 -18.99 12.96 10.15
C ILE A 96 -17.59 12.76 9.56
N GLU A 97 -16.54 13.21 10.27
CA GLU A 97 -15.15 13.04 9.83
C GLU A 97 -14.77 11.57 9.66
N ARG A 98 -15.19 10.71 10.60
CA ARG A 98 -14.92 9.26 10.51
C ARG A 98 -15.60 8.62 9.31
N GLU A 99 -16.86 8.97 9.03
CA GLU A 99 -17.55 8.41 7.88
C GLU A 99 -16.98 8.92 6.56
N LEU A 100 -16.63 10.21 6.48
CA LEU A 100 -15.97 10.75 5.30
C LEU A 100 -14.63 10.05 5.02
N ALA A 101 -13.82 9.86 6.07
CA ALA A 101 -12.55 9.12 5.96
C ALA A 101 -12.76 7.66 5.52
N ARG A 102 -13.85 7.03 5.98
CA ARG A 102 -14.23 5.68 5.55
C ARG A 102 -14.60 5.64 4.07
N LEU A 103 -15.46 6.55 3.61
CA LEU A 103 -15.87 6.64 2.20
C LEU A 103 -14.68 6.90 1.27
N GLU A 104 -13.77 7.80 1.67
CA GLU A 104 -12.54 8.02 0.91
C GLU A 104 -11.64 6.78 0.86
N ALA A 105 -11.54 6.03 1.97
CA ALA A 105 -10.77 4.79 2.01
C ALA A 105 -11.36 3.72 1.07
N ASP A 106 -12.70 3.60 1.05
CA ASP A 106 -13.42 2.68 0.18
C ASP A 106 -13.24 3.05 -1.30
N GLU A 107 -13.32 4.33 -1.65
CA GLU A 107 -13.09 4.81 -3.02
C GLU A 107 -11.64 4.54 -3.48
N ARG A 108 -10.65 4.76 -2.60
CA ARG A 108 -9.24 4.41 -2.86
C ARG A 108 -9.06 2.90 -3.01
N ALA A 109 -9.79 2.08 -2.24
CA ALA A 109 -9.76 0.63 -2.37
C ALA A 109 -10.36 0.17 -3.72
N ALA A 110 -11.52 0.71 -4.09
CA ALA A 110 -12.17 0.43 -5.38
C ALA A 110 -11.28 0.80 -6.57
N SER A 111 -10.64 1.98 -6.52
CA SER A 111 -9.71 2.44 -7.54
C SER A 111 -8.48 1.53 -7.68
N ARG A 112 -7.93 1.04 -6.55
CA ARG A 112 -6.83 0.07 -6.55
C ARG A 112 -7.26 -1.26 -7.15
N LEU A 113 -8.45 -1.76 -6.77
CA LEU A 113 -8.99 -3.01 -7.31
C LEU A 113 -9.16 -2.94 -8.83
N ALA A 114 -9.70 -1.84 -9.35
CA ALA A 114 -9.87 -1.65 -10.79
C ALA A 114 -8.54 -1.68 -11.56
N ARG A 115 -7.49 -1.02 -11.04
CA ARG A 115 -6.14 -1.06 -11.63
C ARG A 115 -5.56 -2.47 -11.62
N THR A 116 -5.70 -3.20 -10.52
CA THR A 116 -5.23 -4.58 -10.41
C THR A 116 -5.96 -5.50 -11.38
N GLN A 117 -7.29 -5.36 -11.51
CA GLN A 117 -8.08 -6.14 -12.47
C GLN A 117 -7.66 -5.86 -13.92
N GLN A 118 -7.36 -4.61 -14.26
CA GLN A 118 -6.85 -4.26 -15.60
C GLN A 118 -5.47 -4.88 -15.86
N ALA A 119 -4.58 -4.85 -14.88
CA ALA A 119 -3.26 -5.49 -14.97
C ALA A 119 -3.40 -7.01 -15.17
N LEU A 120 -4.32 -7.66 -14.44
CA LEU A 120 -4.58 -9.09 -14.58
C LEU A 120 -5.03 -9.45 -16.00
N ARG A 121 -6.01 -8.71 -16.56
CA ARG A 121 -6.49 -8.92 -17.94
C ARG A 121 -5.41 -8.70 -18.99
N ARG A 122 -4.41 -7.86 -18.72
CA ARG A 122 -3.27 -7.66 -19.61
C ARG A 122 -2.34 -8.87 -19.56
N LEU A 123 -1.99 -9.33 -18.36
CA LEU A 123 -1.14 -10.50 -18.17
C LEU A 123 -1.77 -11.78 -18.75
N GLU A 124 -3.08 -11.95 -18.64
CA GLU A 124 -3.80 -13.07 -19.25
C GLU A 124 -3.68 -13.10 -20.78
N ARG A 125 -3.70 -11.94 -21.43
CA ARG A 125 -3.49 -11.84 -22.89
C ARG A 125 -2.05 -12.14 -23.28
N GLU A 126 -1.09 -11.56 -22.58
CA GLU A 126 0.35 -11.82 -22.80
C GLU A 126 0.66 -13.32 -22.61
N ARG A 127 0.07 -13.96 -21.60
CA ARG A 127 0.20 -15.40 -21.38
C ARG A 127 -0.33 -16.21 -22.56
N GLY A 128 -1.50 -15.87 -23.10
CA GLY A 128 -2.06 -16.55 -24.27
C GLY A 128 -1.18 -16.43 -25.53
N GLU A 129 -0.60 -15.26 -25.77
CA GLU A 129 0.34 -15.05 -26.88
C GLU A 129 1.62 -15.89 -26.72
N VAL A 130 2.16 -15.97 -25.50
CA VAL A 130 3.33 -16.81 -25.20
C VAL A 130 3.01 -18.29 -25.35
N GLU A 131 1.87 -18.76 -24.84
CA GLU A 131 1.44 -20.17 -24.95
C GLU A 131 1.27 -20.59 -26.42
N THR A 132 0.64 -19.75 -27.26
CA THR A 132 0.49 -20.04 -28.70
C THR A 132 1.84 -20.10 -29.41
N THR A 133 2.76 -19.20 -29.08
CA THR A 133 4.12 -19.21 -29.63
C THR A 133 4.88 -20.47 -29.22
N LEU A 134 4.75 -20.87 -27.95
CA LEU A 134 5.39 -22.08 -27.43
C LEU A 134 4.87 -23.32 -28.16
N ALA A 135 3.55 -23.45 -28.34
CA ALA A 135 2.94 -24.57 -29.04
C ALA A 135 3.46 -24.70 -30.49
N VAL A 136 3.61 -23.58 -31.21
CA VAL A 136 4.16 -23.57 -32.57
C VAL A 136 5.64 -23.98 -32.59
N LEU A 137 6.42 -23.55 -31.59
CA LEU A 137 7.84 -23.90 -31.51
C LEU A 137 8.07 -25.36 -31.11
N GLU A 138 7.25 -25.89 -30.20
CA GLU A 138 7.26 -27.29 -29.81
C GLU A 138 6.93 -28.19 -31.00
N SER A 139 5.84 -27.91 -31.73
CA SER A 139 5.48 -28.72 -32.91
C SER A 139 6.58 -28.73 -33.99
N ARG A 140 7.30 -27.60 -34.15
CA ARG A 140 8.46 -27.53 -35.06
C ARG A 140 9.65 -28.34 -34.56
N ARG A 141 9.92 -28.35 -33.25
CA ARG A 141 11.03 -29.14 -32.67
C ARG A 141 10.80 -30.65 -32.77
N GLU A 142 9.55 -31.11 -32.69
CA GLU A 142 9.22 -32.54 -32.80
C GLU A 142 9.44 -33.09 -34.21
N THR A 143 9.37 -32.24 -35.24
CA THR A 143 9.40 -32.66 -36.65
C THR A 143 10.76 -32.49 -37.32
N LEU A 144 11.67 -31.72 -36.73
CA LEU A 144 13.00 -31.48 -37.30
C LEU A 144 13.98 -32.63 -36.99
N PRO A 145 14.73 -33.13 -37.98
CA PRO A 145 15.76 -34.14 -37.74
C PRO A 145 16.92 -33.55 -36.91
N ILE A 146 17.38 -34.30 -35.92
CA ILE A 146 18.47 -33.92 -35.03
C ILE A 146 19.78 -34.48 -35.61
N LEU A 147 20.64 -33.59 -36.10
CA LEU A 147 21.95 -33.94 -36.63
C LEU A 147 22.94 -34.23 -35.50
N ILE A 148 23.56 -35.41 -35.51
CA ILE A 148 24.62 -35.77 -34.58
C ILE A 148 25.98 -35.49 -35.23
N ASP A 149 26.70 -34.48 -34.71
CA ASP A 149 28.03 -34.10 -35.20
C ASP A 149 29.15 -34.75 -34.36
N PRO A 150 29.99 -35.62 -34.95
CA PRO A 150 31.08 -36.28 -34.25
C PRO A 150 32.37 -35.44 -34.13
N THR A 151 32.45 -34.23 -34.71
CA THR A 151 33.71 -33.44 -34.78
C THR A 151 34.31 -33.05 -33.43
N GLY A 152 33.55 -33.11 -32.34
CA GLY A 152 34.06 -32.90 -30.98
C GLY A 152 34.79 -34.09 -30.34
N LEU A 153 34.78 -35.27 -30.97
CA LEU A 153 35.39 -36.48 -30.43
C LEU A 153 36.86 -36.60 -30.87
N SER A 154 37.75 -36.93 -29.94
CA SER A 154 39.15 -37.18 -30.29
C SER A 154 39.26 -38.39 -31.22
N ARG A 155 40.16 -38.36 -32.22
CA ARG A 155 40.39 -39.48 -33.17
C ARG A 155 40.70 -40.84 -32.54
N ARG A 156 41.06 -40.87 -31.24
CA ARG A 156 41.34 -42.10 -30.47
C ARG A 156 40.11 -42.68 -29.76
N GLN A 157 38.99 -41.96 -29.75
CA GLN A 157 37.76 -42.37 -29.09
C GLN A 157 36.81 -42.97 -30.12
N LYS A 158 36.22 -44.13 -29.81
CA LYS A 158 35.24 -44.81 -30.64
C LYS A 158 33.86 -44.66 -29.98
N PRO A 159 33.00 -43.76 -30.46
CA PRO A 159 31.70 -43.52 -29.86
C PRO A 159 30.73 -44.66 -30.14
N PHE A 160 29.94 -45.02 -29.13
CA PHE A 160 28.81 -45.93 -29.20
C PHE A 160 27.58 -45.18 -28.73
N PHE A 161 26.63 -44.95 -29.63
CA PHE A 161 25.48 -44.10 -29.36
C PHE A 161 24.35 -44.92 -28.74
N VAL A 162 23.83 -44.44 -27.61
CA VAL A 162 22.68 -45.04 -26.94
C VAL A 162 21.69 -43.93 -26.63
N GLU A 163 20.55 -43.98 -27.29
CA GLU A 163 19.44 -43.07 -27.04
C GLU A 163 18.72 -43.47 -25.76
N CYS A 164 18.33 -42.49 -24.95
CA CYS A 164 17.59 -42.66 -23.71
C CYS A 164 16.30 -41.82 -23.80
N ASP A 165 15.15 -42.47 -23.71
CA ASP A 165 13.82 -41.85 -23.66
C ASP A 165 13.07 -42.31 -22.39
N GLY A 166 11.80 -41.91 -22.26
CA GLY A 166 10.96 -42.30 -21.12
C GLY A 166 10.65 -43.80 -21.05
N GLY A 167 10.75 -44.53 -22.18
CA GLY A 167 10.42 -45.95 -22.28
C GLY A 167 11.61 -46.88 -22.06
N GLY A 168 12.83 -46.44 -22.35
CA GLY A 168 14.01 -47.27 -22.25
C GLY A 168 15.23 -46.70 -22.97
N ILE A 169 16.09 -47.59 -23.43
CA ILE A 169 17.24 -47.22 -24.24
C ILE A 169 17.18 -47.86 -25.62
N THR A 170 17.73 -47.16 -26.61
CA THR A 170 17.95 -47.71 -27.95
C THR A 170 19.44 -47.60 -28.28
N ALA A 171 20.11 -48.74 -28.43
CA ALA A 171 21.49 -48.76 -28.91
C ALA A 171 21.50 -48.60 -30.43
N HIS A 172 22.28 -47.65 -30.93
CA HIS A 172 22.40 -47.34 -32.36
C HIS A 172 23.79 -47.70 -32.88
N ARG A 173 23.85 -48.25 -34.09
CA ARG A 173 25.09 -48.39 -34.85
C ARG A 173 24.91 -47.69 -36.20
N ALA A 174 25.66 -46.62 -36.40
CA ALA A 174 25.52 -45.76 -37.58
C ALA A 174 25.94 -46.46 -38.89
N THR A 175 26.86 -47.43 -38.82
CA THR A 175 27.39 -48.13 -40.01
C THR A 175 26.37 -48.98 -40.77
N ASP A 176 25.44 -49.63 -40.06
CA ASP A 176 24.51 -50.64 -40.60
C ASP A 176 23.05 -50.34 -40.24
N ASP A 177 22.77 -49.12 -39.77
CA ASP A 177 21.48 -48.66 -39.26
C ASP A 177 20.87 -49.62 -38.21
N PHE A 178 21.70 -50.41 -37.51
CA PHE A 178 21.23 -51.33 -36.49
C PHE A 178 20.71 -50.58 -35.27
N GLN A 179 19.51 -50.97 -34.84
CA GLN A 179 18.85 -50.45 -33.64
C GLN A 179 18.42 -51.60 -32.73
N HIS A 180 18.68 -51.47 -31.44
CA HIS A 180 18.22 -52.44 -30.44
C HIS A 180 17.66 -51.73 -29.22
N PHE A 181 16.37 -51.92 -28.99
CA PHE A 181 15.64 -51.34 -27.86
C PHE A 181 15.68 -52.26 -26.64
N VAL A 182 15.92 -51.68 -25.47
CA VAL A 182 15.81 -52.33 -24.16
C VAL A 182 14.89 -51.48 -23.27
N PRO A 183 13.75 -52.01 -22.80
CA PRO A 183 12.83 -51.25 -21.97
C PRO A 183 13.44 -50.92 -20.60
N LEU A 184 13.00 -49.81 -19.99
CA LEU A 184 13.50 -49.30 -18.71
C LEU A 184 13.45 -50.37 -17.60
N GLU A 185 12.39 -51.17 -17.56
CA GLU A 185 12.21 -52.23 -16.56
C GLU A 185 13.24 -53.38 -16.71
N ALA A 186 13.73 -53.61 -17.93
CA ALA A 186 14.74 -54.63 -18.21
C ALA A 186 16.19 -54.12 -18.01
N LEU A 187 16.38 -52.83 -17.70
CA LEU A 187 17.71 -52.23 -17.51
C LEU A 187 18.38 -52.74 -16.23
N SER A 188 19.28 -53.70 -16.42
CA SER A 188 20.07 -54.32 -15.37
C SER A 188 21.47 -54.68 -15.86
N ASN A 189 22.41 -54.84 -14.93
CA ASN A 189 23.79 -55.27 -15.22
C ASN A 189 23.88 -56.66 -15.86
N GLY A 190 22.95 -57.54 -15.50
CA GLY A 190 22.88 -58.91 -16.03
C GLY A 190 22.14 -59.03 -17.36
N GLY A 191 21.31 -58.04 -17.71
CA GLY A 191 20.47 -58.03 -18.89
C GLY A 191 21.22 -57.72 -20.19
N ASP A 192 20.44 -57.51 -21.26
CA ASP A 192 20.98 -57.31 -22.61
C ASP A 192 21.86 -56.07 -22.72
N TYR A 193 21.50 -54.99 -22.02
CA TYR A 193 22.34 -53.79 -21.97
C TYR A 193 23.69 -54.02 -21.28
N GLY A 194 23.71 -54.74 -20.15
CA GLY A 194 24.97 -55.09 -19.49
C GLY A 194 25.84 -56.05 -20.30
N ARG A 195 25.23 -56.99 -21.05
CA ARG A 195 25.97 -57.82 -22.03
C ARG A 195 26.53 -56.99 -23.18
N TYR A 196 25.77 -56.02 -23.69
CA TYR A 196 26.24 -55.06 -24.68
C TYR A 196 27.44 -54.26 -24.16
N LEU A 197 27.34 -53.68 -22.96
CA LEU A 197 28.41 -52.89 -22.36
C LEU A 197 29.69 -53.68 -22.13
N ARG A 198 29.62 -54.96 -21.72
CA ARG A 198 30.81 -55.82 -21.60
C ARG A 198 31.55 -56.00 -22.92
N ARG A 199 30.81 -56.09 -24.05
CA ARG A 199 31.42 -56.15 -25.39
C ARG A 199 32.06 -54.81 -25.77
N VAL A 200 31.40 -53.70 -25.43
CA VAL A 200 31.94 -52.35 -25.67
C VAL A 200 33.20 -52.09 -24.83
N ALA A 201 33.22 -52.53 -23.56
CA ALA A 201 34.35 -52.40 -22.65
C ALA A 201 35.63 -53.09 -23.15
N ALA A 202 35.49 -54.18 -23.91
CA ALA A 202 36.60 -54.91 -24.50
C ALA A 202 37.29 -54.15 -25.65
N LEU A 203 36.66 -53.10 -26.20
CA LEU A 203 37.19 -52.34 -27.32
C LEU A 203 38.07 -51.18 -26.84
N PRO A 204 39.33 -51.09 -27.29
CA PRO A 204 40.21 -49.99 -26.91
C PRO A 204 39.67 -48.66 -27.44
N GLY A 205 39.59 -47.67 -26.54
CA GLY A 205 39.11 -46.34 -26.88
C GLY A 205 37.59 -46.19 -26.90
N ALA A 206 36.82 -47.21 -26.51
CA ALA A 206 35.36 -47.12 -26.46
C ALA A 206 34.86 -45.97 -25.56
N LEU A 207 33.81 -45.30 -26.03
CA LEU A 207 33.06 -44.28 -25.31
C LEU A 207 31.58 -44.53 -25.59
N VAL A 208 30.76 -44.71 -24.55
CA VAL A 208 29.31 -44.73 -24.71
C VAL A 208 28.79 -43.29 -24.61
N VAL A 209 28.10 -42.83 -25.64
CA VAL A 209 27.46 -41.52 -25.70
C VAL A 209 25.97 -41.72 -25.48
N LEU A 210 25.48 -41.29 -24.32
CA LEU A 210 24.06 -41.30 -23.99
C LEU A 210 23.40 -40.08 -24.61
N LEU A 211 22.57 -40.30 -25.64
CA LEU A 211 21.73 -39.28 -26.26
C LEU A 211 20.44 -39.16 -25.43
N VAL A 212 20.30 -38.10 -24.66
CA VAL A 212 19.24 -37.98 -23.65
C VAL A 212 18.09 -37.15 -24.21
N ARG A 213 16.94 -37.77 -24.47
CA ARG A 213 15.70 -37.05 -24.81
C ARG A 213 15.15 -36.29 -23.59
N PRO A 214 14.29 -35.27 -23.79
CA PRO A 214 13.73 -34.47 -22.69
C PRO A 214 13.08 -35.29 -21.57
N ASP A 215 12.44 -36.40 -21.92
CA ASP A 215 11.76 -37.36 -21.03
C ASP A 215 12.68 -38.48 -20.51
N GLY A 216 13.84 -38.69 -21.12
CA GLY A 216 14.76 -39.81 -20.84
C GLY A 216 15.78 -39.59 -19.72
N VAL A 217 15.64 -38.54 -18.90
CA VAL A 217 16.65 -38.18 -17.87
C VAL A 217 16.84 -39.28 -16.83
N ALA A 218 15.75 -39.90 -16.37
CA ALA A 218 15.79 -40.98 -15.41
C ALA A 218 16.46 -42.23 -16.00
N THR A 219 16.06 -42.59 -17.22
CA THR A 219 16.64 -43.70 -17.99
C THR A 219 18.14 -43.51 -18.21
N ALA A 220 18.56 -42.31 -18.59
CA ALA A 220 19.96 -41.98 -18.78
C ALA A 220 20.79 -42.10 -17.49
N ARG A 221 20.26 -41.69 -16.33
CA ARG A 221 20.94 -41.88 -15.04
C ARG A 221 21.12 -43.37 -14.72
N ARG A 222 20.10 -44.18 -15.00
CA ARG A 222 20.16 -45.64 -14.77
C ARG A 222 21.16 -46.31 -15.72
N ALA A 223 21.10 -45.99 -17.01
CA ALA A 223 22.02 -46.51 -18.02
C ALA A 223 23.48 -46.11 -17.72
N GLU A 224 23.72 -44.87 -17.30
CA GLU A 224 25.03 -44.37 -16.90
C GLU A 224 25.61 -45.15 -15.70
N ALA A 225 24.80 -45.44 -14.69
CA ALA A 225 25.22 -46.25 -13.54
C ALA A 225 25.68 -47.65 -13.98
N ILE A 226 24.86 -48.34 -14.78
CA ILE A 226 25.16 -49.68 -15.32
C ILE A 226 26.45 -49.65 -16.17
N ALA A 227 26.62 -48.63 -17.03
CA ALA A 227 27.79 -48.49 -17.89
C ALA A 227 29.08 -48.21 -17.11
N ARG A 228 29.01 -47.39 -16.06
CA ARG A 228 30.15 -47.13 -15.17
C ARG A 228 30.56 -48.37 -14.39
N GLU A 229 29.59 -49.13 -13.87
CA GLU A 229 29.85 -50.41 -13.18
C GLU A 229 30.48 -51.45 -14.12
N ALA A 230 30.13 -51.42 -15.41
CA ALA A 230 30.77 -52.23 -16.44
C ALA A 230 32.18 -51.74 -16.87
N GLY A 231 32.69 -50.65 -16.27
CA GLY A 231 34.01 -50.10 -16.57
C GLY A 231 34.09 -49.33 -17.90
N VAL A 232 32.96 -48.94 -18.48
CA VAL A 232 32.92 -48.20 -19.75
C VAL A 232 32.89 -46.70 -19.50
N ARG A 233 33.62 -45.92 -20.30
CA ARG A 233 33.54 -44.45 -20.26
C ARG A 233 32.21 -43.99 -20.86
N VAL A 234 31.58 -43.03 -20.18
CA VAL A 234 30.26 -42.53 -20.57
C VAL A 234 30.32 -41.01 -20.75
N ALA A 235 29.72 -40.52 -21.84
CA ALA A 235 29.40 -39.12 -22.06
C ALA A 235 27.89 -38.95 -22.19
N ARG A 236 27.37 -37.77 -21.89
CA ARG A 236 25.95 -37.43 -22.04
C ARG A 236 25.81 -36.29 -23.04
N LEU A 237 24.89 -36.45 -23.98
CA LEU A 237 24.51 -35.42 -24.93
C LEU A 237 23.01 -35.18 -24.82
N PRO A 238 22.56 -34.06 -24.22
CA PRO A 238 21.14 -33.73 -24.20
C PRO A 238 20.66 -33.41 -25.61
N LEU A 239 19.54 -34.01 -26.00
CA LEU A 239 18.91 -33.76 -27.30
C LEU A 239 17.91 -32.61 -27.20
N PRO A 240 17.85 -31.75 -28.22
CA PRO A 240 16.92 -30.62 -28.24
C PRO A 240 15.47 -31.05 -28.53
N GLY A 241 15.11 -32.33 -28.63
CA GLY A 241 13.72 -32.71 -28.90
C GLY A 241 13.49 -34.21 -29.06
N THR A 242 12.29 -34.53 -29.52
CA THR A 242 11.81 -35.89 -29.81
C THR A 242 11.91 -36.26 -31.30
N GLY A 243 12.38 -35.34 -32.14
CA GLY A 243 12.57 -35.58 -33.58
C GLY A 243 13.51 -36.74 -33.90
N PRO A 244 13.47 -37.24 -35.15
CA PRO A 244 14.29 -38.36 -35.59
C PRO A 244 15.78 -37.98 -35.60
N LEU A 245 16.64 -38.95 -35.28
CA LEU A 245 18.09 -38.77 -35.32
C LEU A 245 18.61 -38.95 -36.74
N ASP A 246 19.42 -38.01 -37.21
CA ASP A 246 20.13 -38.10 -38.49
C ASP A 246 21.61 -38.47 -38.27
N TRP A 247 21.98 -39.63 -38.80
CA TRP A 247 23.31 -40.24 -38.70
C TRP A 247 24.22 -39.91 -39.88
N ALA A 248 23.81 -39.07 -40.84
CA ALA A 248 24.56 -38.79 -42.08
C ALA A 248 25.98 -38.27 -41.85
N LEU A 249 26.21 -37.48 -40.79
CA LEU A 249 27.54 -36.97 -40.43
C LEU A 249 28.41 -38.03 -39.76
N VAL A 250 27.82 -38.84 -38.88
CA VAL A 250 28.51 -39.97 -38.23
C VAL A 250 28.95 -41.00 -39.26
N ARG A 251 28.08 -41.38 -40.21
CA ARG A 251 28.42 -42.31 -41.30
C ARG A 251 29.58 -41.82 -42.16
N ARG A 252 29.63 -40.51 -42.45
CA ARG A 252 30.74 -39.90 -43.18
C ARG A 252 32.05 -39.92 -42.39
N ALA A 253 32.00 -39.77 -41.08
CA ALA A 253 33.18 -39.80 -40.22
C ALA A 253 33.72 -41.23 -39.96
N GLU A 254 32.86 -42.25 -39.96
CA GLU A 254 33.26 -43.65 -39.77
C GLU A 254 33.74 -44.33 -41.06
N GLY A 255 33.32 -43.85 -42.23
CA GLY A 255 33.73 -44.35 -43.54
C GLY A 255 34.99 -43.71 -44.14
N ALA A 256 35.61 -42.75 -43.44
CA ALA A 256 36.83 -42.02 -43.84
C ALA A 256 38.03 -42.47 -43.01
#